data_AF-A0A9D3RR15-F1
#
_entry.id   AF-A0A9D3RR15-F1
#
_cell.length_a   1.000
_cell.length_b   1.000
_cell.length_c   1.000
_cell.angle_alpha   90.00
_cell.angle_beta   90.00
_cell.angle_gamma   90.00
#
_symmetry.space_group_name_H-M   'P 1'
#
loop_
_entity.id
_entity.type
_entity.pdbx_description
1 polymer ?
#
loop_
_entity_poly.entity_id
_entity_poly.type
_entity_poly.pdbx_seq_one_letter_code
_entity_poly.pdbx_strand_id
1 'polypeptide(L)'
;MVTLTAIVAPMGRQLLKQFSRHTRGHRWIPVRRCNLSACSSKLVLSHVHPMWQGTLAVPGGDRQSPIDIAVRKSVFDPQLKPLTFQYDPRTCQQIWNNGYSFLVEYDDTTDKSTKI
;
A
#
# COMPACT_ATOMS: atom_id res chain seq x y z
N MET A 1 16.91 48.00 43.23
CA MET A 1 16.62 47.75 41.81
C MET A 1 16.02 46.38 41.68
N VAL A 2 14.76 46.37 41.26
CA VAL A 2 13.81 45.26 41.33
C VAL A 2 13.94 44.41 40.06
N THR A 3 14.10 43.10 40.26
CA THR A 3 13.60 41.98 39.45
C THR A 3 13.69 42.07 37.92
N LEU A 4 14.56 41.29 37.28
CA LEU A 4 14.38 40.98 35.84
C LEU A 4 15.19 39.80 35.30
N THR A 5 15.32 38.67 36.01
CA THR A 5 15.98 37.48 35.40
C THR A 5 15.39 36.12 35.77
N ALA A 6 14.15 36.04 36.30
CA ALA A 6 13.59 34.77 36.77
C ALA A 6 12.33 34.29 36.03
N ILE A 7 12.04 34.77 34.81
CA ILE A 7 10.82 34.37 34.07
C ILE A 7 11.11 33.73 32.69
N VAL A 8 12.34 33.78 32.17
CA VAL A 8 12.60 33.28 30.80
C VAL A 8 12.84 31.75 30.73
N ALA A 9 13.20 31.10 31.84
CA ALA A 9 13.51 29.66 31.84
C ALA A 9 12.31 28.68 31.82
N PRO A 10 11.15 28.93 32.48
CA PRO A 10 10.09 27.93 32.54
C PRO A 10 9.18 27.91 31.29
N MET A 11 9.08 29.02 30.53
CA MET A 11 8.19 29.09 29.37
C MET A 11 8.73 28.38 28.12
N GLY A 12 10.05 28.40 27.90
CA GLY A 12 10.68 27.67 26.79
C GLY A 12 10.53 26.15 26.90
N ARG A 13 10.53 25.63 28.14
CA ARG A 13 10.36 24.18 28.40
C ARG A 13 8.90 23.71 28.22
N GLN A 14 7.92 24.57 28.43
CA GLN A 14 6.51 24.23 28.21
C GLN A 14 6.13 24.25 26.72
N LEU A 15 6.66 25.19 25.93
CA LEU A 15 6.42 25.25 24.49
C LEU A 15 7.07 24.07 23.73
N LEU A 16 8.29 23.65 24.09
CA LEU A 16 8.91 22.43 23.55
C LEU A 16 8.13 21.15 23.91
N LYS A 17 7.57 21.08 25.14
CA LYS A 17 6.73 19.95 25.56
C LYS A 17 5.37 19.93 24.85
N GLN A 18 4.77 21.08 24.53
CA GLN A 18 3.50 21.13 23.80
C GLN A 18 3.67 20.76 22.32
N PHE A 19 4.74 21.22 21.66
CA PHE A 19 5.05 20.81 20.29
C PHE A 19 5.34 19.30 20.17
N SER A 20 6.04 18.71 21.16
CA SER A 20 6.26 17.26 21.19
C SER A 20 4.98 16.44 21.41
N ARG A 21 3.94 17.00 22.04
CA ARG A 21 2.69 16.28 22.30
C ARG A 21 1.73 16.29 21.12
N HIS A 22 1.85 17.26 20.20
CA HIS A 22 0.95 17.41 19.05
C HIS A 22 1.35 16.57 17.84
N THR A 23 2.58 16.06 17.79
CA THR A 23 3.00 15.05 16.82
C THR A 23 2.95 13.64 17.42
N ARG A 24 1.92 13.34 18.23
CA ARG A 24 1.43 11.96 18.31
C ARG A 24 0.68 11.65 17.02
N GLY A 25 1.43 11.73 15.91
CA GLY A 25 1.04 11.11 14.67
C GLY A 25 0.68 9.68 15.00
N HIS A 26 -0.46 9.24 14.46
CA HIS A 26 -0.90 7.87 14.54
C HIS A 26 0.31 6.98 14.29
N ARG A 27 0.83 6.38 15.36
CA ARG A 27 1.96 5.48 15.27
C ARG A 27 1.35 4.25 14.66
N TRP A 28 1.42 4.16 13.34
CA TRP A 28 1.05 2.97 12.58
C TRP A 28 2.00 1.87 13.06
N ILE A 29 1.60 1.18 14.12
CA ILE A 29 2.32 0.01 14.61
C ILE A 29 1.92 -1.09 13.63
N PRO A 30 2.83 -1.55 12.75
CA PRO A 30 2.51 -2.64 11.86
C PRO A 30 2.17 -3.85 12.72
N VAL A 31 0.99 -4.43 12.50
CA VAL A 31 0.46 -5.57 13.26
C VAL A 31 1.39 -6.78 13.17
N ARG A 32 2.29 -6.83 12.17
CA ARG A 32 3.33 -7.85 12.04
C ARG A 32 4.66 -7.25 11.57
N ARG A 33 5.78 -7.74 12.12
CA ARG A 33 7.14 -7.48 11.62
C ARG A 33 7.41 -8.25 10.31
N CYS A 34 6.52 -8.16 9.33
CA CYS A 34 6.75 -8.77 8.03
C CYS A 34 7.69 -7.84 7.24
N ASN A 35 8.96 -8.23 7.10
CA ASN A 35 9.80 -7.66 6.05
C ASN A 35 9.59 -8.48 4.76
N LEU A 36 9.41 -7.81 3.62
CA LEU A 36 9.19 -8.43 2.31
C LEU A 36 10.23 -9.53 2.01
N SER A 37 11.48 -9.32 2.44
CA SER A 37 12.59 -10.25 2.32
C SER A 37 12.41 -11.60 3.03
N ALA A 38 11.76 -11.65 4.20
CA ALA A 38 11.57 -12.86 5.00
C ALA A 38 10.36 -13.68 4.54
N CYS A 39 9.33 -13.03 4.01
CA CYS A 39 8.21 -13.72 3.37
C CYS A 39 8.62 -14.35 2.04
N SER A 40 9.41 -13.65 1.21
CA SER A 40 9.88 -14.21 -0.06
C SER A 40 10.89 -15.34 0.12
N SER A 41 11.86 -15.22 1.03
CA SER A 41 12.98 -16.19 1.14
C SER A 41 12.57 -17.58 1.65
N LYS A 42 11.61 -17.69 2.58
CA LYS A 42 11.13 -18.99 3.08
C LYS A 42 10.30 -19.79 2.05
N LEU A 43 9.84 -19.12 0.99
CA LEU A 43 8.94 -19.69 -0.02
C LEU A 43 9.59 -19.92 -1.37
N VAL A 44 10.84 -19.48 -1.56
CA VAL A 44 11.62 -19.78 -2.78
C VAL A 44 11.71 -21.28 -3.04
N LEU A 45 11.70 -22.11 -1.98
CA LEU A 45 11.78 -23.58 -2.08
C LEU A 45 10.41 -24.28 -2.14
N SER A 46 9.30 -23.57 -1.89
CA SER A 46 7.97 -24.17 -1.98
C SER A 46 7.51 -24.21 -3.43
N HIS A 47 7.11 -25.38 -3.91
CA HIS A 47 6.51 -25.54 -5.25
C HIS A 47 5.19 -24.78 -5.41
N VAL A 48 4.56 -24.36 -4.31
CA VAL A 48 3.22 -23.76 -4.25
C VAL A 48 3.19 -22.68 -3.17
N HIS A 49 2.60 -21.51 -3.45
CA HIS A 49 2.48 -20.40 -2.50
C HIS A 49 1.64 -20.82 -1.26
N PRO A 50 1.98 -20.41 -0.02
CA PRO A 50 1.26 -20.84 1.20
C PRO A 50 -0.22 -20.49 1.26
N MET A 51 -0.68 -19.52 0.48
CA MET A 51 -2.11 -19.23 0.38
C MET A 51 -2.86 -20.24 -0.51
N TRP A 52 -2.15 -21.10 -1.23
CA TRP A 52 -2.70 -22.13 -2.11
C TRP A 52 -2.65 -23.50 -1.41
N GLN A 53 -3.07 -23.54 -0.13
CA GLN A 53 -3.09 -24.73 0.73
C GLN A 53 -4.35 -25.61 0.53
N GLY A 54 -5.31 -25.19 -0.29
CA GLY A 54 -6.53 -25.93 -0.58
C GLY A 54 -6.70 -26.19 -2.08
N THR A 55 -7.76 -26.91 -2.43
CA THR A 55 -8.16 -27.11 -3.82
C THR A 55 -8.40 -25.74 -4.46
N LEU A 56 -7.49 -25.30 -5.33
CA LEU A 56 -7.72 -24.09 -6.12
C LEU A 56 -8.99 -24.31 -6.93
N ALA A 57 -9.82 -23.28 -7.08
CA ALA A 57 -10.99 -23.37 -7.95
C ALA A 57 -10.60 -23.73 -9.40
N VAL A 58 -9.37 -23.37 -9.80
CA VAL A 58 -8.76 -23.74 -11.09
C VAL A 58 -7.26 -24.06 -10.88
N PRO A 59 -6.89 -25.27 -10.41
CA PRO A 59 -5.50 -25.64 -10.26
C PRO A 59 -4.91 -25.93 -11.65
N GLY A 60 -3.85 -25.22 -12.04
CA GLY A 60 -3.09 -25.56 -13.26
C GLY A 60 -3.82 -25.35 -14.59
N GLY A 61 -4.80 -24.43 -14.64
CA GLY A 61 -5.47 -24.11 -15.91
C GLY A 61 -4.51 -23.51 -16.96
N ASP A 62 -4.79 -23.73 -18.24
CA ASP A 62 -3.92 -23.31 -19.36
C ASP A 62 -3.79 -21.78 -19.55
N ARG A 63 -4.47 -20.99 -18.72
CA ARG A 63 -4.54 -19.51 -18.78
C ARG A 63 -4.14 -18.83 -17.47
N GLN A 64 -3.24 -19.45 -16.71
CA GLN A 64 -2.71 -18.85 -15.47
C GLN A 64 -1.75 -17.69 -15.75
N SER A 65 -1.71 -16.75 -14.81
CA SER A 65 -0.74 -15.64 -14.75
C SER A 65 0.15 -15.79 -13.50
N PRO A 66 1.35 -15.18 -13.45
CA PRO A 66 1.99 -14.39 -14.50
C PRO A 66 2.49 -15.26 -15.66
N ILE A 67 2.74 -14.63 -16.82
CA ILE A 67 3.40 -15.26 -17.98
C ILE A 67 4.67 -14.49 -18.33
N ASP A 68 5.61 -15.17 -18.98
CA ASP A 68 6.77 -14.53 -19.60
C ASP A 68 6.37 -13.94 -20.97
N ILE A 69 6.43 -12.61 -21.10
CA ILE A 69 6.04 -11.91 -22.32
C ILE A 69 7.21 -11.92 -23.31
N ALA A 70 7.21 -12.89 -24.21
CA ALA A 70 8.17 -12.96 -25.31
C ALA A 70 7.82 -11.94 -26.41
N VAL A 71 8.46 -10.76 -26.41
CA VAL A 71 8.18 -9.65 -27.33
C VAL A 71 8.12 -10.09 -28.81
N ARG A 72 9.03 -10.98 -29.26
CA ARG A 72 9.04 -11.49 -30.64
C ARG A 72 7.84 -12.37 -31.02
N LYS A 73 7.13 -12.91 -30.02
CA LYS A 73 5.90 -13.69 -30.18
C LYS A 73 4.64 -12.85 -29.95
N SER A 74 4.79 -11.59 -29.55
CA SER A 74 3.66 -10.68 -29.41
C SER A 74 3.11 -10.30 -30.79
N VAL A 75 1.80 -10.13 -30.88
CA VAL A 75 1.10 -9.77 -32.11
C VAL A 75 0.61 -8.34 -31.96
N PHE A 76 0.99 -7.45 -32.89
CA PHE A 76 0.44 -6.10 -32.93
C PHE A 76 -1.00 -6.15 -33.46
N ASP A 77 -1.93 -5.65 -32.66
CA ASP A 77 -3.33 -5.51 -33.04
C ASP A 77 -3.66 -4.02 -33.26
N PRO A 78 -3.78 -3.56 -34.52
CA PRO A 78 -4.08 -2.15 -34.83
C PRO A 78 -5.52 -1.74 -34.49
N GLN A 79 -6.40 -2.70 -34.15
CA GLN A 79 -7.79 -2.41 -33.76
C GLN A 79 -7.93 -2.05 -32.28
N LEU A 80 -6.88 -2.28 -31.47
CA LEU A 80 -6.88 -1.88 -30.07
C LEU A 80 -6.95 -0.36 -29.93
N LYS A 81 -7.99 0.11 -29.23
CA LYS A 81 -8.14 1.53 -28.90
C LYS A 81 -7.10 1.95 -27.85
N PRO A 82 -6.63 3.21 -27.87
CA PRO A 82 -5.76 3.73 -26.83
C PRO A 82 -6.38 3.56 -25.44
N LEU A 83 -5.58 3.06 -24.48
CA LEU A 83 -6.00 2.96 -23.09
C LEU A 83 -5.94 4.34 -22.45
N THR A 84 -7.08 4.86 -21.98
CA THR A 84 -7.17 6.15 -21.30
C THR A 84 -7.68 5.96 -19.87
N PHE A 85 -7.03 6.61 -18.91
CA PHE A 85 -7.38 6.52 -17.50
C PHE A 85 -7.90 7.87 -17.00
N GLN A 86 -8.93 7.86 -16.16
CA GLN A 86 -9.42 9.02 -15.43
C GLN A 86 -9.72 8.59 -14.01
N TYR A 87 -8.81 8.86 -13.07
CA TYR A 87 -9.01 8.48 -11.68
C TYR A 87 -9.66 9.63 -10.90
N ASP A 88 -10.74 9.35 -10.18
CA ASP A 88 -11.27 10.27 -9.18
C ASP A 88 -10.55 10.01 -7.84
N PRO A 89 -9.68 10.92 -7.36
CA PRO A 89 -8.98 10.70 -6.09
C PRO A 89 -9.91 10.62 -4.88
N ARG A 90 -11.16 11.09 -5.00
CA ARG A 90 -12.17 11.05 -3.93
C ARG A 90 -12.75 9.65 -3.72
N THR A 91 -12.53 8.71 -4.63
CA THR A 91 -12.96 7.31 -4.46
C THR A 91 -11.98 6.49 -3.63
N CYS A 92 -10.78 6.99 -3.33
CA CYS A 92 -9.84 6.30 -2.44
C CYS A 92 -10.42 6.21 -1.03
N GLN A 93 -10.56 4.99 -0.51
CA GLN A 93 -11.19 4.75 0.79
C GLN A 93 -10.16 4.49 1.88
N GLN A 94 -9.31 3.48 1.69
CA GLN A 94 -8.36 3.04 2.71
C GLN A 94 -7.14 2.34 2.14
N ILE A 95 -6.06 2.36 2.93
CA ILE A 95 -4.86 1.55 2.72
C ILE A 95 -4.73 0.54 3.86
N TRP A 96 -4.46 -0.72 3.54
CA TRP A 96 -4.29 -1.75 4.57
C TRP A 96 -3.29 -2.83 4.17
N ASN A 97 -2.75 -3.51 5.19
CA ASN A 97 -1.79 -4.59 5.05
C ASN A 97 -2.46 -5.91 5.46
N ASN A 98 -2.61 -6.83 4.52
CA ASN A 98 -3.24 -8.14 4.75
C ASN A 98 -2.25 -9.24 5.19
N GLY A 99 -0.97 -8.88 5.39
CA GLY A 99 0.12 -9.80 5.71
C GLY A 99 0.92 -10.30 4.51
N TYR A 100 0.45 -10.05 3.27
CA TYR A 100 1.09 -10.47 2.01
C TYR A 100 1.44 -9.28 1.10
N SER A 101 0.55 -8.29 1.04
CA SER A 101 0.72 -7.05 0.28
C SER A 101 0.11 -5.86 1.04
N PHE A 102 0.40 -4.66 0.55
CA PHE A 102 -0.36 -3.47 0.90
C PHE A 102 -1.39 -3.23 -0.21
N LEU A 103 -2.65 -3.08 0.18
CA LEU A 103 -3.76 -2.85 -0.72
C LEU A 103 -4.26 -1.42 -0.52
N VAL A 104 -4.64 -0.78 -1.62
CA VAL A 104 -5.38 0.48 -1.61
C VAL A 104 -6.74 0.20 -2.21
N GLU A 105 -7.79 0.50 -1.46
CA GLU A 105 -9.16 0.25 -1.84
C GLU A 105 -9.82 1.52 -2.37
N TYR A 106 -10.57 1.39 -3.46
CA TYR A 106 -11.32 2.46 -4.10
C TYR A 106 -12.81 2.09 -4.13
N ASP A 107 -13.70 3.08 -4.06
CA ASP A 107 -15.14 2.93 -4.30
C ASP A 107 -15.41 2.64 -5.78
N ASP A 108 -15.81 1.40 -6.07
CA ASP A 108 -16.16 0.87 -7.39
C ASP A 108 -17.68 0.67 -7.59
N THR A 109 -18.50 1.12 -6.63
CA THR A 109 -19.96 0.98 -6.70
C THR A 109 -20.60 1.84 -7.79
N THR A 110 -19.86 2.83 -8.28
CA THR A 110 -20.34 3.83 -9.25
C THR A 110 -19.24 4.15 -10.25
N ASP A 111 -19.64 4.56 -11.44
CA ASP A 111 -18.73 4.83 -12.54
C ASP A 111 -18.10 6.23 -12.44
N LYS A 112 -17.32 6.47 -11.38
CA LYS A 112 -16.71 7.78 -11.06
C LYS A 112 -15.36 8.00 -11.72
N SER A 113 -14.78 6.95 -12.33
CA SER A 113 -13.43 6.94 -12.90
C SER A 113 -13.42 6.55 -14.40
N THR A 114 -14.50 6.86 -15.09
CA THR A 114 -14.62 6.77 -16.56
C THR A 114 -14.68 8.15 -17.19
N LYS A 115 -14.29 8.20 -18.47
CA LYS A 115 -14.47 9.40 -19.28
C LYS A 115 -15.95 9.61 -19.59
N ILE A 116 -16.41 10.84 -19.38
CA ILE A 116 -17.62 11.40 -20.03
C ILE A 116 -17.35 11.54 -21.52
#